data_AF-A0A453HNM7-F1
#
_entry.id   AF-A0A453HNM7-F1
#
_cell.length_a   1.000
_cell.length_b   1.000
_cell.length_c   1.000
_cell.angle_alpha   90.00
_cell.angle_beta   90.00
_cell.angle_gamma   90.00
#
_symmetry.space_group_name_H-M   'P 1'
#
loop_
_entity.id
_entity.type
_entity.pdbx_description
1 polymer ?
#
loop_
_entity_poly.entity_id
_entity_poly.type
_entity_poly.pdbx_seq_one_letter_code
_entity_poly.pdbx_strand_id
1 'polypeptide(L)'
;FQEKINGRRRKNFIHALSSREGGSMVTTHEDKADMIHQHFTQLLCRGKTRGQTINWDSLELPRIQNDGLDNPFSEEELWEAIKASPAEKAPGPD
;
A
#
# COMPACT_ATOMS: atom_id res chain seq x y z
N PHE A 1 8.91 -9.84 -29.86
CA PHE A 1 8.38 -10.03 -28.48
C PHE A 1 9.43 -9.72 -27.41
N GLN A 2 10.60 -10.37 -27.44
CA GLN A 2 11.70 -10.16 -26.49
C GLN A 2 12.23 -8.71 -26.45
N GLU A 3 12.28 -8.01 -27.58
CA GLU A 3 12.70 -6.59 -27.62
C GLU A 3 11.73 -5.65 -26.89
N LYS A 4 10.41 -5.86 -27.02
CA LYS A 4 9.41 -5.07 -26.27
C LYS A 4 9.51 -5.33 -24.77
N ILE A 5 9.76 -6.57 -24.35
CA ILE A 5 10.01 -6.93 -22.94
C ILE A 5 11.28 -6.24 -22.42
N ASN A 6 12.38 -6.31 -23.16
CA ASN A 6 13.64 -5.68 -22.78
C ASN A 6 13.55 -4.15 -22.78
N GLY A 7 12.76 -3.56 -23.68
CA GLY A 7 12.46 -2.13 -23.70
C GLY A 7 11.69 -1.67 -22.46
N ARG A 8 10.69 -2.45 -22.01
CA ARG A 8 9.97 -2.19 -20.75
C ARG A 8 10.89 -2.31 -19.53
N ARG A 9 11.75 -3.34 -19.48
CA ARG A 9 12.73 -3.54 -18.39
C ARG A 9 13.75 -2.41 -18.28
N ARG A 10 14.22 -1.86 -19.39
CA ARG A 10 15.12 -0.69 -19.39
C ARG A 10 14.45 0.58 -18.86
N LYS A 11 13.16 0.81 -19.18
CA LYS A 11 12.42 2.00 -18.71
C LYS A 11 12.18 2.01 -17.19
N ASN A 12 12.05 0.82 -16.57
CA ASN A 12 11.81 0.70 -15.14
C ASN A 12 13.11 0.53 -14.32
N PHE A 13 14.27 0.54 -14.97
CA PHE A 13 15.55 0.39 -14.28
C PHE A 13 15.99 1.72 -13.68
N ILE A 14 16.07 1.77 -12.36
CA ILE A 14 16.59 2.94 -11.64
C ILE A 14 18.12 2.87 -11.64
N HIS A 15 18.76 3.74 -12.41
CA HIS A 15 20.22 3.77 -12.56
C HIS A 15 20.95 4.18 -11.28
N ALA A 16 20.43 5.19 -10.57
CA ALA A 16 21.02 5.69 -9.34
C ALA A 16 19.94 6.33 -8.45
N LEU A 17 20.19 6.38 -7.14
CA LEU A 17 19.37 7.11 -6.18
C LEU A 17 20.24 8.14 -5.48
N SER A 18 19.63 9.27 -5.09
CA SER A 18 20.26 10.32 -4.30
C SER A 18 19.44 10.61 -3.06
N SER A 19 20.12 10.83 -1.93
CA SER A 19 19.47 11.27 -0.69
C SER A 19 19.15 12.77 -0.74
N ARG A 20 18.06 13.16 -0.07
CA ARG A 20 17.58 14.56 0.04
C ARG A 20 18.60 15.50 0.69
N GLU A 21 19.52 14.98 1.50
CA GLU A 21 20.55 15.75 2.22
C GLU A 21 21.87 15.89 1.43
N GLY A 22 21.90 15.47 0.16
CA GLY A 22 22.98 15.83 -0.77
C GLY A 22 24.34 15.18 -0.51
N GLY A 23 24.36 13.96 0.06
CA GLY A 23 25.61 13.31 0.49
C GLY A 23 26.20 12.21 -0.39
N SER A 24 25.40 11.45 -1.14
CA SER A 24 25.93 10.34 -1.95
C SER A 24 24.91 9.85 -2.99
N MET A 25 25.43 9.50 -4.17
CA MET A 25 24.68 8.82 -5.22
C MET A 25 24.96 7.32 -5.14
N VAL A 26 23.93 6.51 -4.91
CA VAL A 26 24.06 5.05 -4.82
C VAL A 26 23.69 4.39 -6.14
N THR A 27 24.54 3.49 -6.62
CA THR A 27 24.41 2.85 -7.94
C THR A 27 24.32 1.32 -7.85
N THR A 28 24.85 0.72 -6.77
CA THR A 28 24.75 -0.72 -6.50
C THR A 28 23.32 -1.11 -6.16
N HIS A 29 22.99 -2.40 -6.23
CA HIS A 29 21.63 -2.86 -5.94
C HIS A 29 21.35 -2.84 -4.44
N GLU A 30 22.33 -3.28 -3.65
CA GLU A 30 22.30 -3.38 -2.20
C GLU A 30 22.11 -2.00 -1.58
N ASP A 31 22.92 -1.01 -1.99
CA ASP A 31 22.82 0.36 -1.46
C ASP A 31 21.49 1.02 -1.83
N LYS A 32 20.91 0.67 -2.99
CA LYS A 32 19.58 1.16 -3.39
C LYS A 32 18.49 0.56 -2.51
N ALA A 33 18.56 -0.74 -2.23
CA ALA A 33 17.60 -1.42 -1.38
C ALA A 33 17.64 -0.84 0.04
N ASP A 34 18.85 -0.66 0.59
CA ASP A 34 19.06 -0.09 1.92
C ASP A 34 18.57 1.36 2.00
N MET A 35 18.89 2.18 1.01
CA MET A 35 18.43 3.58 0.94
C MET A 35 16.90 3.68 0.87
N ILE A 36 16.27 2.87 0.02
CA ILE A 36 14.80 2.82 -0.09
C ILE A 36 14.19 2.38 1.24
N HIS A 37 14.70 1.30 1.81
CA HIS A 37 14.21 0.76 3.06
C HIS A 37 14.32 1.79 4.20
N GLN A 38 15.49 2.42 4.36
CA GLN A 38 15.71 3.45 5.37
C GLN A 38 14.78 4.64 5.18
N HIS A 39 14.62 5.12 3.94
CA HIS A 39 13.75 6.25 3.62
C HIS A 39 12.30 5.99 4.03
N PHE A 40 11.74 4.85 3.61
CA PHE A 40 10.34 4.53 3.91
C PHE A 40 10.13 4.12 5.37
N THR A 41 11.11 3.48 6.01
CA THR A 41 11.06 3.22 7.45
C THR A 41 10.99 4.54 8.23
N GLN A 42 11.81 5.53 7.88
CA GLN A 42 11.75 6.84 8.51
C GLN A 42 10.47 7.62 8.19
N LEU A 43 9.86 7.39 7.02
CA LEU A 43 8.62 8.07 6.63
C LEU A 43 7.39 7.47 7.33
N LEU A 44 7.28 6.14 7.31
CA LEU A 44 6.09 5.40 7.74
C LEU A 44 6.16 4.99 9.21
N CYS A 45 7.33 4.53 9.68
CA CYS A 45 7.50 3.99 11.03
C CYS A 45 7.95 5.05 12.05
N ARG A 46 8.25 6.28 11.63
CA ARG A 46 8.49 7.38 12.55
C ARG A 46 7.16 7.94 13.04
N GLY A 47 6.50 7.16 13.90
CA GLY A 47 5.41 7.66 14.72
C GLY A 47 5.91 8.88 15.47
N LYS A 48 5.47 10.08 15.08
CA LYS A 48 5.71 11.28 15.87
C LYS A 48 5.13 11.02 17.25
N THR A 49 5.88 11.30 18.31
CA THR A 49 5.35 11.28 19.68
C THR A 49 4.13 12.18 19.69
N ARG A 50 2.94 11.59 19.83
CA ARG A 50 1.69 12.34 19.86
C ARG A 50 1.58 12.96 21.23
N GLY A 51 1.68 14.29 21.31
CA GLY A 51 1.49 15.02 22.58
C GLY A 51 0.05 15.05 23.05
N GLN A 52 -0.90 14.64 22.20
CA GLN A 52 -2.33 14.62 22.46
C GLN A 52 -2.94 13.43 21.71
N THR A 53 -3.94 12.79 22.32
CA THR A 53 -4.75 11.74 21.69
C THR A 53 -6.21 12.16 21.65
N ILE A 54 -6.99 11.55 20.78
CA ILE A 54 -8.43 11.75 20.73
C ILE A 54 -9.05 11.05 21.94
N ASN A 55 -9.89 11.77 22.69
CA ASN A 55 -10.70 11.18 23.75
C ASN A 55 -11.92 10.49 23.11
N TRP A 56 -11.82 9.16 22.96
CA TRP A 56 -12.89 8.36 22.36
C TRP A 56 -14.20 8.39 23.16
N ASP A 57 -14.12 8.55 24.49
CA ASP A 57 -15.31 8.64 25.35
C ASP A 57 -16.12 9.91 25.09
N SER A 58 -15.45 10.99 24.69
CA SER A 58 -16.11 12.27 24.35
C SER A 58 -16.72 12.32 22.96
N LEU A 59 -16.42 11.35 22.09
CA LEU A 59 -16.96 11.33 20.73
C LEU A 59 -18.41 10.81 20.66
N GLU A 60 -18.93 10.27 21.78
CA GLU A 60 -20.28 9.71 21.89
C GLU A 60 -20.67 8.83 20.69
N LEU A 61 -19.69 8.08 20.16
CA LEU A 61 -19.89 7.29 18.95
C LEU A 61 -20.95 6.20 19.22
N PRO A 62 -21.86 5.96 18.27
CA PRO A 62 -22.83 4.89 18.41
C PRO A 62 -22.08 3.57 18.58
N ARG A 63 -22.44 2.80 19.61
CA ARG A 63 -21.97 1.43 19.76
C ARG A 63 -22.63 0.59 18.69
N ILE A 64 -21.89 0.31 17.63
CA ILE A 64 -22.31 -0.66 16.61
C ILE A 64 -22.15 -2.04 17.25
N GLN A 65 -23.20 -2.86 17.21
CA GLN A 65 -23.11 -4.25 17.60
C GLN A 65 -22.08 -4.92 16.69
N ASN A 66 -20.99 -5.40 17.28
CA ASN A 66 -19.90 -6.06 16.57
C ASN A 66 -20.15 -7.57 16.43
N ASP A 67 -21.36 -8.00 16.76
CA ASP A 67 -21.77 -9.39 16.72
C ASP A 67 -21.77 -9.85 15.25
N GLY A 68 -20.98 -10.88 14.97
CA GLY A 68 -20.93 -11.52 13.66
C GLY A 68 -19.86 -11.04 12.68
N LEU A 69 -18.94 -10.16 13.07
CA LEU A 69 -17.75 -9.88 12.24
C LEU A 69 -16.85 -11.10 12.04
N ASP A 70 -16.80 -11.99 13.03
CA ASP A 70 -16.05 -13.25 12.96
C ASP A 70 -16.92 -14.42 12.45
N ASN A 71 -18.20 -14.17 12.13
CA ASN A 71 -19.06 -15.21 11.60
C ASN A 71 -18.68 -15.53 10.15
N PRO A 72 -18.81 -16.80 9.73
CA PRO A 72 -18.73 -17.13 8.31
C PRO A 72 -19.86 -16.44 7.52
N PHE A 73 -19.58 -16.07 6.27
CA PHE A 73 -20.58 -15.55 5.35
C PHE A 73 -21.69 -16.57 5.10
N SER A 74 -22.93 -16.10 5.00
CA SER A 74 -24.08 -16.88 4.57
C SER A 74 -24.12 -17.07 3.05
N GLU A 75 -24.88 -18.07 2.59
CA GLU A 75 -25.08 -18.33 1.15
C GLU A 75 -25.80 -17.15 0.47
N GLU A 76 -26.76 -16.55 1.17
CA GLU A 76 -27.50 -15.38 0.71
C GLU A 76 -26.59 -14.15 0.52
N GLU A 77 -25.70 -13.87 1.48
CA GLU A 77 -24.73 -12.78 1.37
C GLU A 77 -23.77 -12.97 0.19
N LEU A 78 -23.28 -14.20 -0.01
CA LEU A 78 -22.45 -14.54 -1.15
C LEU A 78 -23.20 -14.32 -2.47
N TRP A 79 -24.47 -14.72 -2.54
CA TRP A 79 -25.28 -14.56 -3.73
C TRP A 79 -25.57 -13.09 -4.05
N GLU A 80 -25.89 -12.27 -3.03
CA GLU A 80 -26.04 -10.83 -3.20
C GLU A 80 -24.74 -10.17 -3.65
N ALA A 81 -23.60 -10.54 -3.08
CA ALA A 81 -22.30 -10.03 -3.48
C ALA A 81 -21.96 -10.37 -4.95
N ILE A 82 -22.27 -11.59 -5.39
CA ILE A 82 -22.08 -12.00 -6.80
C ILE A 82 -22.96 -11.16 -7.73
N LYS A 83 -24.24 -10.96 -7.39
CA LYS A 83 -25.16 -10.14 -8.20
C LYS A 83 -24.77 -8.66 -8.24
N ALA A 84 -24.23 -8.14 -7.14
CA ALA A 84 -23.76 -6.77 -7.02
C ALA A 84 -22.39 -6.56 -7.68
N SER A 85 -21.67 -7.62 -8.03
CA SER A 85 -20.39 -7.51 -8.71
C SER A 85 -20.56 -6.85 -10.08
N PRO A 86 -19.70 -5.88 -10.44
CA PRO A 86 -19.69 -5.30 -11.78
C PRO A 86 -19.53 -6.40 -12.83
N ALA A 87 -20.35 -6.35 -13.88
CA ALA A 87 -20.24 -7.25 -15.04
C ALA A 87 -19.04 -6.89 -15.94
N GLU A 88 -18.47 -5.70 -15.74
CA GLU A 88 -17.33 -5.20 -16.50
C GLU A 88 -16.04 -5.84 -15.96
N LYS A 89 -15.33 -6.58 -16.83
CA LYS A 89 -13.98 -7.04 -16.50
C LYS A 89 -13.12 -5.81 -16.25
N ALA A 90 -12.32 -5.86 -15.17
CA ALA A 90 -11.28 -4.86 -14.93
C ALA A 90 -10.52 -4.60 -16.24
N PRO A 91 -10.31 -3.33 -16.64
CA PRO A 91 -9.61 -3.00 -17.87
C PRO A 91 -8.22 -3.62 -17.80
N GLY A 92 -8.01 -4.66 -18.61
CA GLY A 92 -6.74 -5.34 -18.71
C GLY A 92 -5.70 -4.40 -19.33
N PRO A 93 -4.41 -4.57 -19.02
CA PRO A 93 -3.36 -3.77 -19.65
C PRO A 93 -3.20 -4.19 -21.11
N ASP A 94 -3.49 -3.28 -22.03
CA ASP A 94 -3.11 -3.37 -23.46
C ASP A 94 -1.58 -3.23 -23.67
#